data_AF-A0A950XQL3-F1
#
_entry.id   AF-A0A950XQL3-F1
#
_cell.length_a   1.000
_cell.length_b   1.000
_cell.length_c   1.000
_cell.angle_alpha   90.00
_cell.angle_beta   90.00
_cell.angle_gamma   90.00
#
_symmetry.space_group_name_H-M   'P 1'
#
loop_
_entity.id
_entity.type
_entity.pdbx_description
1 polymer ?
#
loop_
_entity_poly.entity_id
_entity_poly.type
_entity_poly.pdbx_seq_one_letter_code
_entity_poly.pdbx_strand_id
1 'polypeptide(L)'
;MAQVAAPAAGRGGAQTAAAQSSGPPPAYPLRPVADSAMVARGKALYDVNCGLCHGEDARGGDGGTNLIRGTVLLNDQNGELLGPVLDNGRLAEGMPKFNFTNAQILDIAAFLHSFRVGGYDVSRNRPATIVVGNAKAGEAYFKSKCANCHSATGDLSGFASRFSDERALQQRWLMPAAGGRGGPPAPVVTVTVALPSGEKFEGRLGRIDDFVVTLTEPDGTPRSFRREGNAPKVDIHDPLKPHKDLLSVYTDKDIHDITAYLVTLK
;
A
#
# COMPACT_ATOMS: atom_id res chain seq x y z
N MET A 1 7.28 57.63 -40.86
CA MET A 1 6.13 57.89 -39.98
C MET A 1 5.38 56.58 -39.82
N ALA A 2 5.08 56.01 -38.67
CA ALA A 2 5.61 56.09 -37.33
C ALA A 2 5.21 54.72 -36.72
N GLN A 3 6.15 54.05 -36.06
CA GLN A 3 5.83 52.94 -35.17
C GLN A 3 4.90 53.46 -34.07
N VAL A 4 3.80 52.74 -33.82
CA VAL A 4 3.04 52.88 -32.58
C VAL A 4 2.95 51.49 -31.97
N ALA A 5 3.71 51.33 -30.89
CA ALA A 5 3.70 50.18 -30.00
C ALA A 5 2.39 50.15 -29.20
N ALA A 6 1.90 48.94 -28.91
CA ALA A 6 0.87 48.68 -27.92
C ALA A 6 1.45 47.81 -26.78
N PRO A 7 0.97 47.97 -25.54
CA PRO A 7 1.76 47.73 -24.33
C PRO A 7 1.74 46.28 -23.86
N ALA A 8 2.82 45.92 -23.15
CA ALA A 8 2.93 44.70 -22.38
C ALA A 8 1.94 44.71 -21.19
N ALA A 9 1.07 43.70 -21.14
CA ALA A 9 0.32 43.36 -19.93
C ALA A 9 0.72 41.94 -19.52
N GLY A 10 1.53 41.85 -18.46
CA GLY A 10 1.89 40.59 -17.84
C GLY A 10 0.67 39.87 -17.29
N ARG A 11 0.61 38.56 -17.52
CA ARG A 11 -0.18 37.64 -16.72
C ARG A 11 0.72 36.47 -16.34
N GLY A 12 1.24 36.54 -15.13
CA GLY A 12 1.81 35.38 -14.45
C GLY A 12 0.72 34.34 -14.28
N GLY A 13 0.79 33.28 -15.10
CA GLY A 13 0.08 32.04 -14.86
C GLY A 13 1.08 31.08 -14.23
N ALA A 14 1.04 30.98 -12.91
CA ALA A 14 1.66 29.86 -12.20
C ALA A 14 0.97 28.59 -12.70
N GLN A 15 1.60 27.90 -13.65
CA GLN A 15 1.25 26.54 -14.02
C GLN A 15 1.67 25.67 -12.84
N THR A 16 0.75 25.45 -11.89
CA THR A 16 0.89 24.35 -10.94
C THR A 16 0.91 23.07 -11.76
N ALA A 17 2.10 22.48 -11.85
CA ALA A 17 2.33 21.17 -12.43
C ALA A 17 1.41 20.16 -11.73
N ALA A 18 0.37 19.71 -12.42
CA ALA A 18 -0.38 18.54 -12.01
C ALA A 18 0.57 17.34 -12.16
N ALA A 19 1.03 16.83 -11.03
CA ALA A 19 1.78 15.58 -10.97
C ALA A 19 0.93 14.50 -11.67
N GLN A 20 1.46 13.97 -12.76
CA GLN A 20 0.85 12.88 -13.50
C GLN A 20 0.86 11.65 -12.60
N SER A 21 -0.28 11.32 -12.01
CA SER A 21 -0.51 10.04 -11.35
C SER A 21 -0.55 8.95 -12.43
N SER A 22 0.55 8.23 -12.61
CA SER A 22 0.69 7.13 -13.57
C SER A 22 0.04 5.82 -13.07
N GLY A 23 -1.19 5.89 -12.59
CA GLY A 23 -1.99 4.74 -12.18
C GLY A 23 -3.18 4.52 -13.13
N PRO A 24 -3.69 3.27 -13.26
CA PRO A 24 -4.96 3.05 -13.95
C PRO A 24 -6.07 3.88 -13.28
N PRO A 25 -7.03 4.41 -14.06
CA PRO A 25 -8.15 5.17 -13.50
C PRO A 25 -8.88 4.30 -12.46
N PRO A 26 -9.38 4.89 -11.37
CA PRO A 26 -10.04 4.13 -10.35
C PRO A 26 -11.26 3.41 -10.97
N ALA A 27 -11.49 2.15 -10.59
CA ALA A 27 -12.60 1.34 -11.11
C ALA A 27 -13.98 1.99 -10.86
N TYR A 28 -14.02 2.91 -9.89
CA TYR A 28 -15.13 3.80 -9.63
C TYR A 28 -14.60 5.22 -9.45
N PRO A 29 -15.31 6.24 -9.93
CA PRO A 29 -14.90 7.62 -9.74
C PRO A 29 -14.86 7.99 -8.25
N LEU A 30 -13.80 8.69 -7.85
CA LEU A 30 -13.61 9.17 -6.47
C LEU A 30 -14.60 10.29 -6.18
N ARG A 31 -15.60 10.00 -5.33
CA ARG A 31 -16.60 10.98 -4.92
C ARG A 31 -16.23 11.62 -3.58
N PRO A 32 -16.26 12.95 -3.46
CA PRO A 32 -16.18 13.62 -2.17
C PRO A 32 -17.27 13.12 -1.23
N VAL A 33 -16.97 13.04 0.07
CA VAL A 33 -17.99 12.72 1.07
C VAL A 33 -18.98 13.89 1.11
N ALA A 34 -20.25 13.60 0.82
CA ALA A 34 -21.31 14.59 0.86
C ALA A 34 -21.59 15.04 2.31
N ASP A 35 -22.04 16.28 2.46
CA ASP A 35 -22.44 16.84 3.75
C ASP A 35 -23.60 16.04 4.38
N SER A 36 -23.55 15.83 5.69
CA SER A 36 -24.54 14.99 6.38
C SER A 36 -25.97 15.54 6.31
N ALA A 37 -26.15 16.87 6.27
CA ALA A 37 -27.46 17.47 6.12
C ALA A 37 -27.99 17.30 4.69
N MET A 38 -27.11 17.32 3.70
CA MET A 38 -27.43 17.00 2.30
C MET A 38 -27.92 15.56 2.14
N VAL A 39 -27.22 14.60 2.76
CA VAL A 39 -27.63 13.19 2.79
C VAL A 39 -28.98 13.01 3.48
N ALA A 40 -29.23 13.72 4.59
CA ALA A 40 -30.50 13.65 5.30
C ALA A 40 -31.68 14.18 4.48
N ARG A 41 -31.52 15.31 3.76
CA ARG A 41 -32.54 15.82 2.84
C ARG A 41 -32.80 14.84 1.69
N GLY A 42 -31.74 14.29 1.12
CA GLY A 42 -31.81 13.26 0.08
C GLY A 42 -32.57 12.02 0.52
N LYS A 43 -32.30 11.55 1.74
CA LYS A 43 -33.01 10.41 2.34
C LYS A 43 -34.51 10.70 2.44
N ALA A 44 -34.90 11.86 2.95
CA ALA A 44 -36.31 12.21 3.08
C ALA A 44 -37.04 12.22 1.73
N LEU A 45 -36.39 12.74 0.67
CA LEU A 45 -36.92 12.69 -0.69
C LEU A 45 -37.00 11.26 -1.22
N TYR A 46 -35.96 10.46 -0.99
CA TYR A 46 -35.90 9.07 -1.43
C TYR A 46 -36.95 8.19 -0.77
N ASP A 47 -37.12 8.29 0.55
CA ASP A 47 -38.07 7.48 1.31
C ASP A 47 -39.51 7.67 0.80
N VAL A 48 -39.88 8.91 0.47
CA VAL A 48 -41.22 9.25 -0.02
C VAL A 48 -41.46 8.82 -1.47
N ASN A 49 -40.43 8.92 -2.32
CA ASN A 49 -40.62 8.84 -3.78
C ASN A 49 -40.04 7.58 -4.43
N CYS A 50 -39.10 6.90 -3.78
CA CYS A 50 -38.27 5.87 -4.41
C CYS A 50 -38.21 4.56 -3.60
N GLY A 51 -38.23 4.66 -2.27
CA GLY A 51 -38.03 3.52 -1.35
C GLY A 51 -39.02 2.38 -1.54
N LEU A 52 -40.25 2.67 -1.93
CA LEU A 52 -41.29 1.66 -2.17
C LEU A 52 -40.88 0.62 -3.23
N CYS A 53 -40.30 1.08 -4.35
CA CYS A 53 -39.90 0.18 -5.44
C CYS A 53 -38.45 -0.25 -5.31
N HIS A 54 -37.55 0.68 -4.94
CA HIS A 54 -36.10 0.44 -4.95
C HIS A 54 -35.54 -0.04 -3.61
N GLY A 55 -36.41 -0.23 -2.60
CA GLY A 55 -36.03 -0.63 -1.24
C GLY A 55 -35.46 0.54 -0.44
N GLU A 56 -35.58 0.47 0.89
CA GLU A 56 -35.08 1.51 1.81
C GLU A 56 -33.56 1.73 1.70
N ASP A 57 -32.84 0.69 1.28
CA ASP A 57 -31.38 0.67 1.14
C ASP A 57 -30.90 0.79 -0.32
N ALA A 58 -31.82 1.09 -1.24
CA ALA A 58 -31.58 1.22 -2.68
C ALA A 58 -31.02 -0.04 -3.36
N ARG A 59 -31.16 -1.22 -2.72
CA ARG A 59 -30.72 -2.52 -3.28
C ARG A 59 -31.75 -3.24 -4.12
N GLY A 60 -32.91 -2.63 -4.35
CA GLY A 60 -34.02 -3.18 -5.13
C GLY A 60 -35.10 -3.80 -4.25
N GLY A 61 -36.32 -3.85 -4.77
CA GLY A 61 -37.51 -4.36 -4.09
C GLY A 61 -38.58 -4.81 -5.09
N ASP A 62 -39.79 -5.09 -4.61
CA ASP A 62 -40.93 -5.54 -5.42
C ASP A 62 -41.43 -4.41 -6.33
N GLY A 63 -40.75 -4.22 -7.47
CA GLY A 63 -41.09 -3.24 -8.50
C GLY A 63 -39.94 -2.32 -8.95
N GLY A 64 -38.77 -2.37 -8.29
CA GLY A 64 -37.63 -1.50 -8.62
C GLY A 64 -36.29 -2.23 -8.61
N THR A 65 -35.41 -1.80 -9.51
CA THR A 65 -34.06 -2.37 -9.67
C THR A 65 -33.11 -1.93 -8.56
N ASN A 66 -31.98 -2.64 -8.43
CA ASN A 66 -30.89 -2.24 -7.55
C ASN A 66 -30.20 -0.99 -8.09
N LEU A 67 -30.40 0.16 -7.43
CA LEU A 67 -29.82 1.43 -7.85
C LEU A 67 -28.33 1.47 -7.60
N ILE A 68 -27.86 0.96 -6.45
CA ILE A 68 -26.45 1.01 -6.03
C ILE A 68 -25.50 0.18 -6.90
N ARG A 69 -26.04 -0.73 -7.72
CA ARG A 69 -25.29 -1.47 -8.75
C ARG A 69 -25.67 -1.08 -10.18
N GLY A 70 -26.55 -0.10 -10.36
CA GLY A 70 -26.95 0.40 -11.67
C GLY A 70 -25.86 1.25 -12.32
N THR A 71 -25.61 1.05 -13.61
CA THR A 71 -24.55 1.77 -14.35
C THR A 71 -24.71 3.29 -14.29
N VAL A 72 -25.94 3.81 -14.23
CA VAL A 72 -26.21 5.24 -14.05
C VAL A 72 -25.58 5.74 -12.75
N LEU A 73 -25.97 5.16 -11.61
CA LEU A 73 -25.46 5.58 -10.30
C LEU A 73 -23.97 5.24 -10.11
N LEU A 74 -23.44 4.22 -10.79
CA LEU A 74 -22.01 3.90 -10.74
C LEU A 74 -21.12 4.91 -11.49
N ASN A 75 -21.64 5.53 -12.55
CA ASN A 75 -20.91 6.54 -13.34
C ASN A 75 -21.20 7.98 -12.90
N ASP A 76 -22.30 8.20 -12.17
CA ASP A 76 -22.72 9.50 -11.67
C ASP A 76 -21.71 10.08 -10.65
N GLN A 77 -21.50 11.39 -10.64
CA GLN A 77 -20.69 12.08 -9.62
C GLN A 77 -21.56 12.80 -8.61
N ASN A 78 -22.46 13.64 -9.12
CA ASN A 78 -23.19 14.61 -8.32
C ASN A 78 -24.69 14.59 -8.65
N GLY A 79 -25.17 13.72 -9.53
CA GLY A 79 -26.56 13.64 -9.98
C GLY A 79 -26.75 14.01 -11.44
N GLU A 80 -25.67 14.26 -12.19
CA GLU A 80 -25.72 14.65 -13.60
C GLU A 80 -26.26 13.56 -14.52
N LEU A 81 -26.15 12.28 -14.12
CA LEU A 81 -26.73 11.15 -14.83
C LEU A 81 -28.08 10.74 -14.24
N LEU A 82 -28.32 11.05 -12.97
CA LEU A 82 -29.62 10.80 -12.32
C LEU A 82 -30.72 11.76 -12.79
N GLY A 83 -30.41 13.06 -12.93
CA GLY A 83 -31.40 14.08 -13.30
C GLY A 83 -32.21 13.72 -14.55
N PRO A 84 -31.56 13.41 -15.70
CA PRO A 84 -32.27 13.02 -16.91
C PRO A 84 -33.14 11.77 -16.75
N VAL A 85 -32.75 10.82 -15.88
CA VAL A 85 -33.55 9.61 -15.62
C VAL A 85 -34.79 9.95 -14.79
N LEU A 86 -34.67 10.86 -13.82
CA LEU A 86 -35.79 11.31 -12.99
C LEU A 86 -36.78 12.16 -13.79
N ASP A 87 -36.29 13.06 -14.64
CA ASP A 87 -37.12 13.95 -15.45
C ASP A 87 -37.93 13.19 -16.51
N ASN A 88 -37.29 12.21 -17.17
CA ASN A 88 -37.92 11.43 -18.24
C ASN A 88 -38.69 10.20 -17.72
N GLY A 89 -38.35 9.70 -16.54
CA GLY A 89 -38.83 8.42 -16.04
C GLY A 89 -38.43 7.25 -16.94
N ARG A 90 -38.91 6.05 -16.57
CA ARG A 90 -38.83 4.84 -17.38
C ARG A 90 -40.22 4.24 -17.48
N LEU A 91 -41.08 4.93 -18.23
CA LEU A 91 -42.52 4.67 -18.24
C LEU A 91 -42.88 3.27 -18.72
N ALA A 92 -42.12 2.70 -19.67
CA ALA A 92 -42.32 1.34 -20.15
C ALA A 92 -42.01 0.30 -19.06
N GLU A 93 -41.10 0.63 -18.16
CA GLU A 93 -40.66 -0.18 -17.02
C GLU A 93 -41.38 0.19 -15.71
N GLY A 94 -42.39 1.08 -15.77
CA GLY A 94 -43.22 1.46 -14.63
C GLY A 94 -42.65 2.55 -13.71
N MET A 95 -41.49 3.13 -14.02
CA MET A 95 -40.92 4.25 -13.24
C MET A 95 -41.51 5.58 -13.72
N PRO A 96 -42.22 6.33 -12.85
CA PRO A 96 -42.83 7.61 -13.23
C PRO A 96 -41.79 8.71 -13.46
N LYS A 97 -42.26 9.83 -14.02
CA LYS A 97 -41.50 11.08 -14.11
C LYS A 97 -41.55 11.82 -12.77
N PHE A 98 -40.47 12.50 -12.45
CA PHE A 98 -40.38 13.37 -11.27
C PHE A 98 -39.98 14.78 -11.68
N ASN A 99 -40.60 15.78 -11.06
CA ASN A 99 -40.28 17.19 -11.28
C ASN A 99 -39.48 17.72 -10.08
N PHE A 100 -38.24 17.26 -9.95
CA PHE A 100 -37.34 17.74 -8.90
C PHE A 100 -36.53 18.94 -9.38
N THR A 101 -36.24 19.86 -8.45
CA THR A 101 -35.24 20.89 -8.70
C THR A 101 -33.83 20.27 -8.74
N ASN A 102 -32.88 20.95 -9.39
CA ASN A 102 -31.48 20.49 -9.40
C ASN A 102 -30.95 20.25 -7.98
N ALA A 103 -31.25 21.12 -7.02
CA ALA A 103 -30.83 20.95 -5.64
C ALA A 103 -31.36 19.64 -5.00
N GLN A 104 -32.61 19.27 -5.30
CA GLN A 104 -33.21 18.02 -4.83
C GLN A 104 -32.58 16.79 -5.50
N ILE A 105 -32.24 16.88 -6.79
CA ILE A 105 -31.52 15.82 -7.50
C ILE A 105 -30.13 15.60 -6.88
N LEU A 106 -29.40 16.68 -6.59
CA LEU A 106 -28.10 16.60 -5.91
C LEU A 106 -28.27 15.92 -4.53
N ASP A 107 -29.27 16.34 -3.74
CA ASP A 107 -29.55 15.75 -2.41
C ASP A 107 -29.83 14.24 -2.52
N ILE A 108 -30.68 13.82 -3.47
CA ILE A 108 -30.98 12.39 -3.73
C ILE A 108 -29.72 11.64 -4.14
N ALA A 109 -28.90 12.21 -5.03
CA ALA A 109 -27.62 11.63 -5.46
C ALA A 109 -26.67 11.43 -4.27
N ALA A 110 -26.55 12.44 -3.39
CA ALA A 110 -25.74 12.36 -2.18
C ALA A 110 -26.20 11.23 -1.24
N PHE A 111 -27.51 11.07 -1.05
CA PHE A 111 -28.04 9.95 -0.28
C PHE A 111 -27.71 8.60 -0.91
N LEU A 112 -27.97 8.43 -2.21
CA LEU A 112 -27.66 7.19 -2.93
C LEU A 112 -26.16 6.86 -2.92
N HIS A 113 -25.30 7.88 -2.97
CA HIS A 113 -23.85 7.75 -2.87
C HIS A 113 -23.34 7.46 -1.45
N SER A 114 -24.18 7.64 -0.42
CA SER A 114 -23.83 7.31 0.96
C SER A 114 -23.77 5.80 1.20
N PHE A 115 -24.50 5.01 0.41
CA PHE A 115 -24.50 3.56 0.52
C PHE A 115 -23.15 2.97 0.09
N ARG A 116 -22.57 2.15 0.97
CA ARG A 116 -21.40 1.34 0.65
C ARG A 116 -21.86 0.14 -0.17
N VAL A 117 -21.52 0.11 -1.45
CA VAL A 117 -21.68 -1.06 -2.32
C VAL A 117 -20.47 -1.96 -2.10
N GLY A 118 -20.66 -3.27 -1.87
CA GLY A 118 -19.55 -4.23 -1.78
C GLY A 118 -18.70 -4.16 -3.06
N GLY A 119 -17.46 -3.68 -2.91
CA GLY A 119 -16.63 -3.13 -3.99
C GLY A 119 -15.92 -1.85 -3.57
N TYR A 120 -16.55 -1.07 -2.68
CA TYR A 120 -15.97 0.03 -1.88
C TYR A 120 -15.06 -0.50 -0.76
N ASP A 121 -14.27 -1.52 -1.07
CA ASP A 121 -13.22 -1.95 -0.18
C ASP A 121 -11.96 -1.20 -0.62
N VAL A 122 -11.51 -0.24 0.19
CA VAL A 122 -10.24 0.44 -0.06
C VAL A 122 -9.10 -0.58 -0.16
N SER A 123 -9.24 -1.75 0.45
CA SER A 123 -8.32 -2.89 0.31
C SER A 123 -8.31 -3.54 -1.09
N ARG A 124 -9.30 -3.23 -1.95
CA ARG A 124 -9.35 -3.59 -3.38
C ARG A 124 -8.86 -2.50 -4.32
N ASN A 125 -8.70 -1.25 -3.85
CA ASN A 125 -7.89 -0.23 -4.51
C ASN A 125 -6.40 -0.53 -4.31
N ARG A 126 -5.96 -1.74 -4.70
CA ARG A 126 -4.55 -2.09 -4.68
C ARG A 126 -3.93 -1.52 -5.95
N PRO A 127 -2.88 -0.69 -5.86
CA PRO A 127 -2.15 -0.28 -7.04
C PRO A 127 -1.70 -1.53 -7.82
N ALA A 128 -1.72 -1.43 -9.14
CA ALA A 128 -1.38 -2.55 -10.04
C ALA A 128 0.02 -3.12 -9.77
N THR A 129 0.90 -2.32 -9.16
CA THR A 129 2.22 -2.70 -8.67
C THR A 129 2.44 -2.19 -7.25
N ILE A 130 3.34 -2.84 -6.51
CA ILE A 130 3.84 -2.31 -5.23
C ILE A 130 4.99 -1.32 -5.39
N VAL A 131 5.48 -1.12 -6.62
CA VAL A 131 6.53 -0.16 -6.93
C VAL A 131 5.92 1.24 -7.03
N VAL A 132 5.64 1.82 -5.86
CA VAL A 132 5.01 3.14 -5.73
C VAL A 132 5.93 4.19 -5.10
N GLY A 133 7.16 3.80 -4.73
CA GLY A 133 8.14 4.68 -4.12
C GLY A 133 9.01 5.46 -5.11
N ASN A 134 9.87 6.32 -4.57
CA ASN A 134 10.84 7.10 -5.32
C ASN A 134 12.21 6.38 -5.36
N ALA A 135 12.59 5.86 -6.52
CA ALA A 135 13.84 5.12 -6.70
C ALA A 135 15.11 5.93 -6.35
N LYS A 136 15.13 7.26 -6.56
CA LYS A 136 16.28 8.09 -6.22
C LYS A 136 16.42 8.27 -4.71
N ALA A 137 15.30 8.41 -4.00
CA ALA A 137 15.29 8.43 -2.53
C ALA A 137 15.69 7.06 -1.97
N GLY A 138 15.22 5.97 -2.58
CA GLY A 138 15.61 4.60 -2.24
C GLY A 138 17.10 4.35 -2.42
N GLU A 139 17.69 4.83 -3.51
CA GLU A 139 19.13 4.76 -3.75
C GLU A 139 19.91 5.49 -2.66
N ALA A 140 19.49 6.69 -2.28
CA ALA A 140 20.14 7.46 -1.21
C ALA A 140 20.04 6.74 0.14
N TYR A 141 18.88 6.17 0.47
CA TYR A 141 18.71 5.37 1.67
C TYR A 141 19.61 4.14 1.64
N PHE A 142 19.61 3.40 0.53
CA PHE A 142 20.45 2.22 0.31
C PHE A 142 21.93 2.54 0.53
N LYS A 143 22.43 3.64 -0.04
CA LYS A 143 23.81 4.10 0.17
C LYS A 143 24.13 4.39 1.64
N SER A 144 23.16 4.90 2.39
CA SER A 144 23.37 5.26 3.81
C SER A 144 23.25 4.10 4.80
N LYS A 145 22.43 3.08 4.51
CA LYS A 145 22.11 2.00 5.46
C LYS A 145 22.51 0.60 5.00
N CYS A 146 22.53 0.36 3.69
CA CYS A 146 22.71 -0.98 3.12
C CYS A 146 24.11 -1.16 2.51
N ALA A 147 24.70 -0.09 1.99
CA ALA A 147 25.94 -0.14 1.21
C ALA A 147 27.20 -0.51 2.01
N ASN A 148 27.12 -0.56 3.35
CA ASN A 148 28.20 -1.07 4.20
C ASN A 148 28.39 -2.58 4.06
N CYS A 149 27.37 -3.30 3.57
CA CYS A 149 27.40 -4.75 3.39
C CYS A 149 27.07 -5.18 1.95
N HIS A 150 26.19 -4.44 1.27
CA HIS A 150 25.70 -4.78 -0.07
C HIS A 150 26.21 -3.81 -1.14
N SER A 151 26.49 -4.32 -2.33
CA SER A 151 26.82 -3.52 -3.50
C SER A 151 25.84 -3.77 -4.63
N ALA A 152 25.30 -2.70 -5.21
CA ALA A 152 24.41 -2.74 -6.38
C ALA A 152 25.07 -3.40 -7.60
N THR A 153 26.39 -3.28 -7.73
CA THR A 153 27.17 -3.91 -8.81
C THR A 153 27.85 -5.21 -8.39
N GLY A 154 27.80 -5.54 -7.09
CA GLY A 154 28.39 -6.75 -6.53
C GLY A 154 27.33 -7.83 -6.30
N ASP A 155 27.08 -8.14 -5.03
CA ASP A 155 26.17 -9.21 -4.62
C ASP A 155 24.70 -8.99 -5.05
N LEU A 156 24.29 -7.72 -5.20
CA LEU A 156 22.96 -7.35 -5.68
C LEU A 156 22.90 -7.11 -7.19
N SER A 157 23.98 -7.40 -7.93
CA SER A 157 23.93 -7.36 -9.39
C SER A 157 22.87 -8.34 -9.92
N GLY A 158 21.99 -7.84 -10.77
CA GLY A 158 20.83 -8.57 -11.28
C GLY A 158 19.86 -9.08 -10.22
N PHE A 159 19.79 -8.43 -9.05
CA PHE A 159 18.87 -8.81 -7.98
C PHE A 159 17.42 -8.83 -8.45
N ALA A 160 16.97 -7.81 -9.19
CA ALA A 160 15.60 -7.71 -9.66
C ALA A 160 15.21 -8.86 -10.61
N SER A 161 16.14 -9.26 -11.47
CA SER A 161 15.95 -10.34 -12.45
C SER A 161 15.74 -11.72 -11.82
N ARG A 162 15.97 -11.87 -10.50
CA ARG A 162 15.75 -13.12 -9.75
C ARG A 162 14.29 -13.31 -9.31
N PHE A 163 13.42 -12.32 -9.49
CA PHE A 163 12.04 -12.34 -9.03
C PHE A 163 11.08 -12.08 -10.19
N SER A 164 10.00 -12.89 -10.26
CA SER A 164 8.92 -12.71 -11.22
C SER A 164 7.84 -11.72 -10.76
N ASP A 165 7.89 -11.27 -9.50
CA ASP A 165 6.93 -10.39 -8.85
C ASP A 165 7.69 -9.47 -7.88
N GLU A 166 7.43 -8.18 -7.95
CA GLU A 166 8.08 -7.18 -7.10
C GLU A 166 7.71 -7.37 -5.62
N ARG A 167 6.55 -7.97 -5.29
CA ARG A 167 6.21 -8.30 -3.90
C ARG A 167 7.18 -9.31 -3.29
N ALA A 168 7.56 -10.32 -4.06
CA ALA A 168 8.56 -11.30 -3.64
C ALA A 168 9.94 -10.64 -3.47
N LEU A 169 10.29 -9.70 -4.34
CA LEU A 169 11.49 -8.89 -4.23
C LEU A 169 11.49 -8.06 -2.94
N GLN A 170 10.41 -7.32 -2.68
CA GLN A 170 10.27 -6.49 -1.47
C GLN A 170 10.39 -7.33 -0.21
N GLN A 171 9.65 -8.44 -0.15
CA GLN A 171 9.69 -9.36 0.98
C GLN A 171 11.10 -9.92 1.18
N ARG A 172 11.83 -10.20 0.09
CA ARG A 172 13.17 -10.78 0.17
C ARG A 172 14.20 -9.83 0.76
N TRP A 173 14.22 -8.56 0.39
CA TRP A 173 15.22 -7.64 0.94
C TRP A 173 14.85 -7.20 2.37
N LEU A 174 13.55 -7.07 2.65
CA LEU A 174 13.06 -6.69 3.98
C LEU A 174 13.38 -7.78 5.00
N MET A 175 13.12 -9.03 4.63
CA MET A 175 13.44 -10.22 5.41
C MET A 175 14.21 -11.21 4.52
N PRO A 176 15.55 -11.14 4.51
CA PRO A 176 16.39 -12.10 3.79
C PRO A 176 16.27 -13.48 4.46
N ALA A 177 15.20 -14.20 4.13
CA ALA A 177 14.92 -15.49 4.71
C ALA A 177 15.97 -16.50 4.24
N ALA A 178 16.68 -17.00 5.23
CA ALA A 178 17.49 -18.20 5.21
C ALA A 178 16.61 -19.46 5.14
N GLY A 179 16.78 -20.31 4.12
CA GLY A 179 16.36 -21.73 4.21
C GLY A 179 14.94 -22.11 3.72
N GLY A 180 14.28 -21.32 2.87
CA GLY A 180 13.11 -21.79 2.11
C GLY A 180 13.49 -22.82 1.03
N ARG A 181 12.56 -23.69 0.61
CA ARG A 181 12.77 -24.64 -0.51
C ARG A 181 13.29 -23.88 -1.74
N GLY A 182 14.54 -24.17 -2.14
CA GLY A 182 15.20 -23.56 -3.31
C GLY A 182 15.93 -22.23 -3.06
N GLY A 183 16.01 -21.74 -1.83
CA GLY A 183 16.80 -20.56 -1.47
C GLY A 183 18.27 -20.89 -1.16
N PRO A 184 19.20 -19.92 -1.25
CA PRO A 184 20.57 -20.09 -0.79
C PRO A 184 20.61 -20.47 0.71
N PRO A 185 21.68 -21.15 1.16
CA PRO A 185 21.84 -21.54 2.55
C PRO A 185 21.67 -20.35 3.50
N ALA A 186 21.14 -20.62 4.68
CA ALA A 186 21.09 -19.66 5.76
C ALA A 186 22.48 -19.07 6.05
N PRO A 187 22.61 -17.74 6.28
CA PRO A 187 23.81 -17.21 6.89
C PRO A 187 24.07 -17.95 8.21
N VAL A 188 25.30 -18.41 8.40
CA VAL A 188 25.68 -19.14 9.60
C VAL A 188 25.86 -18.14 10.73
N VAL A 189 25.10 -18.30 11.81
CA VAL A 189 25.32 -17.55 13.05
C VAL A 189 26.50 -18.18 13.77
N THR A 190 27.51 -17.38 14.09
CA THR A 190 28.64 -17.82 14.90
C THR A 190 28.57 -17.23 16.30
N VAL A 191 29.30 -17.85 17.22
CA VAL A 191 29.35 -17.43 18.62
C VAL A 191 30.77 -17.57 19.15
N THR A 192 31.21 -16.57 19.91
CA THR A 192 32.41 -16.63 20.73
C THR A 192 32.00 -16.76 22.20
N VAL A 193 32.45 -17.84 22.83
CA VAL A 193 32.25 -18.11 24.26
C VAL A 193 33.58 -17.91 24.98
N ALA A 194 33.63 -16.96 25.92
CA ALA A 194 34.78 -16.71 26.75
C ALA A 194 34.51 -17.16 28.20
N LEU A 195 35.27 -18.15 28.66
CA LEU A 195 35.18 -18.69 30.01
C LEU A 195 35.81 -17.71 31.03
N PRO A 196 35.39 -17.76 32.31
CA PRO A 196 36.07 -17.03 33.38
C PRO A 196 37.56 -17.39 33.53
N SER A 197 37.96 -18.59 33.09
CA SER A 197 39.37 -19.03 33.04
C SER A 197 40.20 -18.24 32.01
N GLY A 198 39.57 -17.48 31.10
CA GLY A 198 40.22 -16.77 30.00
C GLY A 198 40.22 -17.54 28.68
N GLU A 199 39.87 -18.82 28.69
CA GLU A 199 39.74 -19.63 27.47
C GLU A 199 38.60 -19.12 26.59
N LYS A 200 38.81 -19.15 25.27
CA LYS A 200 37.83 -18.73 24.27
C LYS A 200 37.57 -19.85 23.28
N PHE A 201 36.30 -20.03 22.94
CA PHE A 201 35.84 -20.98 21.95
C PHE A 201 35.00 -20.25 20.93
N GLU A 202 35.24 -20.51 19.65
CA GLU A 202 34.50 -19.91 18.55
C GLU A 202 33.98 -21.00 17.63
N GLY A 203 32.75 -20.84 17.16
CA GLY A 203 32.18 -21.77 16.21
C GLY A 203 30.79 -21.39 15.77
N ARG A 204 30.19 -22.27 14.97
CA ARG A 204 28.78 -22.15 14.59
C ARG A 204 27.91 -22.32 15.82
N LEU A 205 26.99 -21.38 16.05
CA LEU A 205 26.03 -21.47 17.14
C LEU A 205 25.11 -22.68 16.93
N GLY A 206 25.05 -23.57 17.92
CA GLY A 206 24.12 -24.69 17.96
C GLY A 206 22.81 -24.29 18.64
N ARG A 207 22.90 -23.88 19.91
CA ARG A 207 21.75 -23.50 20.74
C ARG A 207 22.20 -22.53 21.83
N ILE A 208 21.34 -21.61 22.20
CA ILE A 208 21.52 -20.79 23.40
C ILE A 208 20.19 -20.60 24.12
N ASP A 209 20.18 -20.79 25.43
CA ASP A 209 19.10 -20.45 26.35
C ASP A 209 19.68 -19.96 27.68
N ASP A 210 18.86 -19.81 28.71
CA ASP A 210 19.28 -19.29 30.02
C ASP A 210 20.27 -20.22 30.76
N PHE A 211 20.41 -21.48 30.36
CA PHE A 211 21.17 -22.51 31.06
C PHE A 211 22.37 -23.02 30.29
N VAL A 212 22.36 -22.94 28.96
CA VAL A 212 23.41 -23.52 28.12
C VAL A 212 23.65 -22.69 26.85
N VAL A 213 24.90 -22.66 26.43
CA VAL A 213 25.30 -22.29 25.06
C VAL A 213 26.06 -23.46 24.45
N THR A 214 25.66 -23.86 23.23
CA THR A 214 26.34 -24.89 22.45
C THR A 214 26.85 -24.32 21.15
N LEU A 215 28.03 -24.77 20.72
CA LEU A 215 28.64 -24.41 19.45
C LEU A 215 29.33 -25.61 18.82
N THR A 216 29.54 -25.54 17.51
CA THR A 216 30.39 -26.48 16.76
C THR A 216 31.61 -25.74 16.26
N GLU A 217 32.79 -26.14 16.72
CA GLU A 217 34.07 -25.58 16.30
C GLU A 217 34.35 -25.86 14.81
N PRO A 218 35.30 -25.15 14.17
CA PRO A 218 35.62 -25.35 12.75
C PRO A 218 36.05 -26.77 12.37
N ASP A 219 36.59 -27.53 13.32
CA ASP A 219 37.00 -28.94 13.14
C ASP A 219 35.82 -29.93 13.29
N GLY A 220 34.61 -29.44 13.56
CA GLY A 220 33.42 -30.24 13.79
C GLY A 220 33.18 -30.64 15.25
N THR A 221 34.07 -30.26 16.18
CA THR A 221 33.94 -30.60 17.59
C THR A 221 32.76 -29.86 18.23
N PRO A 222 31.76 -30.56 18.81
CA PRO A 222 30.70 -29.91 19.55
C PRO A 222 31.17 -29.51 20.95
N ARG A 223 30.84 -28.29 21.36
CA ARG A 223 31.07 -27.77 22.70
C ARG A 223 29.75 -27.35 23.33
N SER A 224 29.66 -27.53 24.64
CA SER A 224 28.50 -27.14 25.45
C SER A 224 29.00 -26.53 26.75
N PHE A 225 28.49 -25.35 27.07
CA PHE A 225 28.87 -24.60 28.26
C PHE A 225 27.63 -24.24 29.06
N ARG A 226 27.63 -24.58 30.35
CA ARG A 226 26.59 -24.16 31.29
C ARG A 226 26.67 -22.64 31.50
N ARG A 227 25.52 -21.98 31.53
CA ARG A 227 25.37 -20.55 31.80
C ARG A 227 24.86 -20.34 33.20
N GLU A 228 25.51 -19.45 33.93
CA GLU A 228 25.11 -19.00 35.26
C GLU A 228 25.23 -17.48 35.31
N GLY A 229 24.09 -16.79 35.25
CA GLY A 229 24.04 -15.35 35.09
C GLY A 229 24.74 -14.89 33.81
N ASN A 230 25.80 -14.09 33.97
CA ASN A 230 26.57 -13.52 32.86
C ASN A 230 27.81 -14.36 32.47
N ALA A 231 28.02 -15.54 33.08
CA ALA A 231 29.13 -16.43 32.77
C ALA A 231 28.65 -17.71 32.05
N PRO A 232 29.39 -18.21 31.04
CA PRO A 232 30.49 -17.55 30.34
C PRO A 232 30.02 -16.32 29.56
N LYS A 233 30.94 -15.42 29.19
CA LYS A 233 30.60 -14.30 28.30
C LYS A 233 30.33 -14.88 26.91
N VAL A 234 29.17 -14.55 26.35
CA VAL A 234 28.75 -15.01 25.02
C VAL A 234 28.61 -13.81 24.09
N ASP A 235 29.33 -13.83 22.99
CA ASP A 235 29.20 -12.85 21.90
C ASP A 235 28.65 -13.56 20.65
N ILE A 236 27.49 -13.13 20.16
CA ILE A 236 26.80 -13.76 19.03
C ILE A 236 26.96 -12.88 17.81
N HIS A 237 27.47 -13.47 16.73
CA HIS A 237 27.63 -12.82 15.44
C HIS A 237 26.56 -13.35 14.47
N ASP A 238 25.45 -12.62 14.37
CA ASP A 238 24.34 -12.89 13.44
C ASP A 238 24.38 -11.92 12.26
N PRO A 239 24.75 -12.37 11.04
CA PRO A 239 24.79 -11.52 9.84
C PRO A 239 23.46 -10.86 9.48
N LEU A 240 22.32 -11.43 9.93
CA LEU A 240 20.99 -10.88 9.67
C LEU A 240 20.51 -9.94 10.77
N LYS A 241 21.25 -9.79 11.88
CA LYS A 241 20.86 -8.89 12.97
C LYS A 241 20.61 -7.45 12.49
N PRO A 242 21.45 -6.84 11.63
CA PRO A 242 21.18 -5.49 11.12
C PRO A 242 19.86 -5.39 10.34
N HIS A 243 19.50 -6.41 9.55
CA HIS A 243 18.20 -6.44 8.86
C HIS A 243 17.04 -6.48 9.85
N LYS A 244 17.13 -7.32 10.89
CA LYS A 244 16.11 -7.44 11.94
C LYS A 244 15.95 -6.14 12.72
N ASP A 245 17.06 -5.50 13.07
CA ASP A 245 17.06 -4.24 13.83
C ASP A 245 16.43 -3.10 13.01
N LEU A 246 16.57 -3.10 11.68
CA LEU A 246 15.96 -2.09 10.81
C LEU A 246 14.44 -2.23 10.67
N LEU A 247 13.84 -3.39 10.97
CA LEU A 247 12.39 -3.60 10.85
C LEU A 247 11.56 -2.67 11.73
N SER A 248 12.08 -2.30 12.90
CA SER A 248 11.42 -1.34 13.80
C SER A 248 11.70 0.12 13.42
N VAL A 249 12.61 0.35 12.48
CA VAL A 249 13.07 1.68 12.05
C VAL A 249 12.44 2.08 10.73
N TYR A 250 12.21 1.13 9.82
CA TYR A 250 11.63 1.42 8.51
C TYR A 250 10.27 2.08 8.64
N THR A 251 10.10 3.19 7.93
CA THR A 251 8.78 3.71 7.60
C THR A 251 8.24 3.00 6.36
N ASP A 252 6.92 3.04 6.18
CA ASP A 252 6.27 2.56 4.96
C ASP A 252 6.88 3.18 3.69
N LYS A 253 7.18 4.49 3.77
CA LYS A 253 7.85 5.23 2.71
C LYS A 253 9.24 4.67 2.39
N ASP A 254 10.06 4.35 3.40
CA ASP A 254 11.40 3.81 3.20
C ASP A 254 11.33 2.48 2.45
N ILE A 255 10.41 1.60 2.86
CA ILE A 255 10.21 0.29 2.23
C ILE A 255 9.85 0.48 0.74
N HIS A 256 8.92 1.38 0.44
CA HIS A 256 8.52 1.63 -0.95
C HIS A 256 9.63 2.26 -1.79
N ASP A 257 10.36 3.24 -1.25
CA ASP A 257 11.47 3.90 -1.93
C ASP A 257 12.61 2.91 -2.24
N ILE A 258 13.03 2.11 -1.25
CA ILE A 258 14.09 1.10 -1.42
C ILE A 258 13.65 0.04 -2.44
N THR A 259 12.42 -0.47 -2.36
CA THR A 259 11.88 -1.40 -3.35
C THR A 259 11.92 -0.80 -4.76
N ALA A 260 11.53 0.48 -4.91
CA ALA A 260 11.58 1.15 -6.20
C ALA A 260 13.00 1.27 -6.77
N TYR A 261 14.01 1.44 -5.91
CA TYR A 261 15.41 1.41 -6.33
C TYR A 261 15.87 -0.01 -6.71
N LEU A 262 15.61 -1.01 -5.88
CA LEU A 262 16.10 -2.38 -6.08
C LEU A 262 15.52 -3.04 -7.33
N VAL A 263 14.29 -2.67 -7.75
CA VAL A 263 13.69 -3.12 -9.02
C VAL A 263 14.49 -2.64 -10.25
N THR A 264 15.29 -1.58 -10.13
CA THR A 264 16.16 -1.12 -11.23
C THR A 264 17.43 -1.95 -11.39
N LEU A 265 17.79 -2.79 -10.41
CA LEU A 265 19.01 -3.60 -10.41
C LEU A 265 18.81 -4.92 -11.17
N LYS A 266 18.74 -4.85 -12.50
CA LYS A 266 18.49 -5.98 -13.40
C LYS A 266 19.74 -6.71 -13.84
#